data_AF-A0A2A3XWU3-F1
#
_entry.id   AF-A0A2A3XWU3-F1
#
_cell.length_a   1.000
_cell.length_b   1.000
_cell.length_c   1.000
_cell.angle_alpha   90.00
_cell.angle_beta   90.00
_cell.angle_gamma   90.00
#
_symmetry.space_group_name_H-M   'P 1'
#
loop_
_entity.id
_entity.type
_entity.pdbx_description
1 polymer ?
#
loop_
_entity_poly.entity_id
_entity_poly.type
_entity_poly.pdbx_seq_one_letter_code
_entity_poly.pdbx_strand_id
1 'polypeptide(L)' 'RVKGVSGLRVADASVMPELVTVNPNLTVMMIGERCAELIRGK' A
#
# COMPACT_ATOMS: atom_id res chain seq x y z
N ARG A 1 -4.74 4.91 3.67
CA ARG A 1 -6.05 5.60 3.51
C ARG A 1 -5.77 7.01 3.02
N VAL A 2 -6.48 7.50 2.01
CA VAL A 2 -6.30 8.88 1.51
C VAL A 2 -6.91 9.87 2.50
N LYS A 3 -6.16 10.91 2.87
CA LYS A 3 -6.64 11.95 3.79
C LYS A 3 -7.70 12.80 3.09
N GLY A 4 -8.82 13.07 3.76
CA GLY A 4 -9.90 13.91 3.22
C GLY A 4 -10.83 13.23 2.20
N VAL A 5 -10.62 11.95 1.85
CA VAL A 5 -11.47 11.20 0.91
C VAL A 5 -12.03 9.95 1.57
N SER A 6 -13.35 9.80 1.57
CA SER A 6 -14.02 8.61 2.09
C SER A 6 -13.88 7.43 1.13
N GLY A 7 -13.78 6.21 1.67
CA GLY A 7 -13.73 4.97 0.88
C GLY A 7 -12.44 4.73 0.09
N LEU A 8 -11.55 5.71 -0.08
CA LEU A 8 -10.38 5.59 -0.97
C LEU A 8 -9.09 5.14 -0.26
N ARG A 9 -8.39 4.19 -0.90
CA ARG A 9 -7.06 3.68 -0.52
C ARG A 9 -6.18 3.60 -1.77
N VAL A 10 -4.87 3.73 -1.58
CA VAL A 10 -3.83 3.54 -2.61
C VAL A 10 -2.98 2.36 -2.17
N ALA A 11 -2.61 1.48 -3.09
CA ALA A 11 -1.91 0.22 -2.82
C ALA A 11 -0.85 -0.07 -3.89
N ASP A 12 0.07 0.86 -4.07
CA ASP A 12 1.16 0.79 -5.04
C ASP A 12 2.45 1.39 -4.43
N ALA A 13 3.46 1.63 -5.26
CA ALA A 13 4.71 2.24 -4.83
C ALA A 13 4.57 3.67 -4.31
N SER A 14 3.55 4.43 -4.71
CA SER A 14 3.43 5.86 -4.36
C SER A 14 3.07 6.09 -2.89
N VAL A 15 2.72 5.04 -2.15
CA VAL A 15 2.46 5.13 -0.71
C VAL A 15 3.73 5.09 0.14
N MET A 16 4.86 4.71 -0.47
CA MET A 16 6.15 4.64 0.23
C MET A 16 6.63 6.08 0.56
N PRO A 17 6.95 6.39 1.83
CA PRO A 17 7.46 7.71 2.20
C PRO A 17 8.88 7.96 1.68
N GLU A 18 9.64 6.87 1.51
CA GLU A 18 10.98 6.84 0.94
C GLU A 18 11.16 5.50 0.22
N LEU A 19 12.00 5.47 -0.81
CA LEU A 19 12.27 4.26 -1.57
C LEU A 19 13.10 3.27 -0.72
N VAL A 20 12.76 1.99 -0.78
CA VAL A 20 13.57 0.94 -0.15
C VAL A 20 14.91 0.74 -0.89
N THR A 21 15.96 0.38 -0.18
CA THR A 21 17.33 0.22 -0.74
C THR A 21 17.47 -0.99 -1.67
N VAL A 22 16.54 -1.94 -1.60
CA VAL A 22 16.53 -3.17 -2.41
C VAL A 22 15.48 -3.06 -3.53
N ASN A 23 15.44 -4.04 -4.44
CA ASN A 23 14.43 -4.07 -5.50
C ASN A 23 13.01 -3.92 -4.92
N PRO A 24 12.24 -2.89 -5.32
CA PRO A 24 10.96 -2.56 -4.71
C PRO A 24 9.82 -3.49 -5.14
N ASN A 25 10.03 -4.40 -6.09
CA ASN A 25 9.00 -5.30 -6.60
C ASN A 25 8.30 -6.07 -5.46
N LEU A 26 9.07 -6.72 -4.59
CA LEU A 26 8.50 -7.47 -3.47
C LEU A 26 7.78 -6.55 -2.49
N THR A 27 8.33 -5.38 -2.20
CA THR A 27 7.70 -4.39 -1.32
C THR A 27 6.34 -3.94 -1.87
N VAL A 28 6.25 -3.69 -3.18
CA VAL A 28 5.00 -3.31 -3.85
C VAL A 28 3.97 -4.45 -3.79
N MET A 29 4.39 -5.70 -4.03
CA MET A 29 3.50 -6.86 -3.87
C MET A 29 2.96 -6.97 -2.43
N MET A 30 3.81 -6.78 -1.42
CA MET A 30 3.42 -6.83 -0.02
C MET A 30 2.50 -5.67 0.41
N ILE A 31 2.65 -4.49 -0.18
CA ILE A 31 1.71 -3.37 0.00
C ILE A 31 0.31 -3.78 -0.51
N GLY A 32 0.24 -4.43 -1.67
CA GLY A 32 -1.00 -4.96 -2.23
C GLY A 32 -1.66 -5.98 -1.29
N GLU A 33 -0.91 -6.99 -0.85
CA GLU A 33 -1.40 -8.02 0.08
C GLU A 33 -1.92 -7.39 1.38
N ARG A 34 -1.13 -6.49 1.98
CA ARG A 34 -1.53 -5.78 3.20
C ARG A 34 -2.80 -4.96 2.98
N CYS A 35 -2.95 -4.31 1.83
CA CYS A 35 -4.16 -3.56 1.52
C CYS A 35 -5.37 -4.48 1.35
N ALA A 36 -5.19 -5.69 0.80
CA ALA A 36 -6.24 -6.69 0.70
C ALA A 36 -6.70 -7.17 2.08
N GLU A 37 -5.79 -7.44 3.03
CA GLU A 37 -6.12 -7.75 4.42
C GLU A 37 -6.97 -6.64 5.07
N LEU A 38 -6.51 -5.39 4.94
CA LEU A 38 -7.18 -4.21 5.50
C LEU A 38 -8.58 -3.96 4.89
N ILE A 39 -8.81 -4.38 3.64
CA ILE A 39 -10.13 -4.32 2.99
C ILE A 39 -11.01 -5.48 3.45
N ARG A 40 -10.45 -6.69 3.55
CA ARG A 40 -11.16 -7.90 3.99
C ARG A 40 -11.58 -7.83 5.47
N GLY A 41 -10.93 -6.97 6.26
CA GLY A 41 -11.23 -6.79 7.68
C GLY A 41 -10.67 -7.91 8.57
N LYS A 42 -9.56 -8.53 8.14
CA LYS A 42 -8.79 -9.48 8.95
C LYS A 42 -7.62 -8.79 9.63
#